data_AF-A0A660PH90-F1
#
_entry.id   AF-A0A660PH90-F1
#
_cell.length_a   1.000
_cell.length_b   1.000
_cell.length_c   1.000
_cell.angle_alpha   90.00
_cell.angle_beta   90.00
_cell.angle_gamma   90.00
#
_symmetry.space_group_name_H-M   'P 1'
#
loop_
_entity.id
_entity.type
_entity.pdbx_description
1 polymer ?
#
loop_
_entity_poly.entity_id
_entity_poly.type
_entity_poly.pdbx_seq_one_letter_code
_entity_poly.pdbx_strand_id
1 'polypeptide(L)'
;MEKSIVGELIGKRGIVYAPVNQSGVLLIFSRLLDEFEMLVEETADDCSYLIARRRVDSGRQGVVHWEKIKILLVYRSSELKDNDDIEGDLLICWHHDWPDCPLEAFQLKSLFKEESSSKTELRRRPDADNRNNPGASLERIVPEDSREVLKGRGITQKRFEKAINELDQKIKKIHPEET
;
A
#
# COMPACT_ATOMS: atom_id res chain seq x y z
N MET A 1 -9.91 -5.34 -30.11
CA MET A 1 -9.66 -5.14 -28.67
C MET A 1 -8.17 -4.91 -28.51
N GLU A 2 -7.78 -3.78 -27.95
CA GLU A 2 -6.37 -3.45 -27.73
C GLU A 2 -5.79 -4.43 -26.68
N LYS A 3 -4.55 -4.89 -26.88
CA LYS A 3 -3.92 -5.85 -25.96
C LYS A 3 -3.57 -5.12 -24.65
N SER A 4 -4.04 -5.63 -23.52
CA SER A 4 -3.67 -5.12 -22.20
C SER A 4 -2.26 -5.60 -21.84
N ILE A 5 -1.31 -4.66 -21.72
CA ILE A 5 0.08 -4.92 -21.35
C ILE A 5 0.26 -4.52 -19.88
N VAL A 6 0.83 -5.42 -19.07
CA VAL A 6 1.11 -5.22 -17.63
C VAL A 6 2.56 -5.60 -17.31
N GLY A 7 3.05 -5.17 -16.15
CA GLY A 7 4.40 -5.47 -15.68
C GLY A 7 4.56 -6.89 -15.13
N GLU A 8 5.74 -7.15 -14.55
CA GLU A 8 6.05 -8.42 -13.87
C GLU A 8 5.07 -8.69 -12.71
N LEU A 9 4.86 -9.96 -12.37
CA LEU A 9 4.02 -10.36 -11.24
C LEU A 9 4.71 -9.96 -9.93
N ILE A 10 4.01 -9.20 -9.08
CA ILE A 10 4.48 -8.80 -7.74
C ILE A 10 3.56 -9.26 -6.60
N GLY A 11 2.27 -9.48 -6.87
CA GLY A 11 1.33 -10.20 -6.00
C GLY A 11 1.20 -9.73 -4.54
N LYS A 12 1.41 -8.44 -4.23
CA LYS A 12 1.47 -7.94 -2.84
C LYS A 12 0.49 -6.78 -2.61
N ARG A 13 -0.16 -6.76 -1.44
CA ARG A 13 -1.11 -5.69 -1.01
C ARG A 13 -2.27 -5.43 -2.00
N GLY A 14 -2.68 -6.47 -2.73
CA GLY A 14 -3.74 -6.36 -3.73
C GLY A 14 -3.30 -5.74 -5.06
N ILE A 15 -2.00 -5.51 -5.25
CA ILE A 15 -1.38 -5.11 -6.51
C ILE A 15 -0.73 -6.35 -7.11
N VAL A 16 -1.22 -6.77 -8.27
CA VAL A 16 -0.83 -8.06 -8.88
C VAL A 16 0.39 -7.88 -9.77
N TYR A 17 0.45 -6.79 -10.53
CA TYR A 17 1.51 -6.52 -11.50
C TYR A 17 2.29 -5.25 -11.14
N ALA A 18 3.57 -5.26 -11.45
CA ALA A 18 4.45 -4.09 -11.41
C ALA A 18 3.93 -2.97 -12.31
N PRO A 19 4.25 -1.71 -12.01
CA PRO A 19 3.90 -0.61 -12.88
C PRO A 19 4.70 -0.72 -14.18
N VAL A 20 4.14 -0.17 -15.26
CA VAL A 20 4.83 -0.05 -16.55
C VAL A 20 5.04 1.42 -16.95
N ASN A 21 4.60 2.35 -16.09
CA ASN A 21 4.65 3.78 -16.29
C ASN A 21 4.57 4.53 -14.94
N GLN A 22 4.71 5.85 -14.99
CA GLN A 22 4.67 6.77 -13.85
C GLN A 22 3.35 6.75 -13.08
N SER A 23 2.19 6.72 -13.75
CA SER A 23 0.89 6.64 -13.07
C SER A 23 0.75 5.35 -12.25
N GLY A 24 1.33 4.24 -12.71
CA GLY A 24 1.41 2.99 -11.94
C GLY A 24 2.30 3.12 -10.70
N VAL A 25 3.39 3.89 -10.78
CA VAL A 25 4.25 4.21 -9.62
C VAL A 25 3.44 4.97 -8.57
N LEU A 26 2.70 6.01 -8.98
CA LEU A 26 1.79 6.77 -8.11
C LEU A 26 0.73 5.87 -7.46
N LEU A 27 0.11 4.98 -8.23
CA LEU A 27 -0.90 4.04 -7.70
C LEU A 27 -0.31 3.13 -6.62
N ILE A 28 0.89 2.60 -6.83
CA ILE A 28 1.56 1.75 -5.85
C ILE A 28 1.98 2.55 -4.62
N PHE A 29 2.62 3.71 -4.82
CA PHE A 29 3.03 4.58 -3.72
C PHE A 29 1.85 5.02 -2.85
N SER A 30 0.74 5.44 -3.47
CA SER A 30 -0.46 5.88 -2.75
C SER A 30 -1.06 4.77 -1.88
N ARG A 31 -0.92 3.50 -2.27
CA ARG A 31 -1.37 2.36 -1.47
C ARG A 31 -0.56 2.18 -0.17
N LEU A 32 0.64 2.77 -0.11
CA LEU A 32 1.63 2.62 0.94
C LEU A 32 1.78 3.87 1.81
N LEU A 33 0.96 4.91 1.62
CA LEU A 33 1.08 6.19 2.35
C LEU A 33 1.06 6.03 3.87
N ASP A 34 0.24 5.11 4.39
CA ASP A 34 0.18 4.79 5.82
C ASP A 34 1.52 4.25 6.35
N GLU A 35 2.26 3.50 5.54
CA GLU A 35 3.57 2.93 5.91
C GLU A 35 4.68 3.98 5.90
N PHE A 36 4.50 5.04 5.11
CA PHE A 36 5.40 6.18 5.04
C PHE A 36 5.03 7.31 6.01
N GLU A 37 3.91 7.17 6.74
CA GLU A 37 3.33 8.23 7.58
C GLU A 37 3.22 9.56 6.82
N MET A 38 2.68 9.49 5.59
CA MET A 38 2.51 10.62 4.69
C MET A 38 1.03 10.87 4.36
N LEU A 39 0.68 12.15 4.19
CA LEU A 39 -0.65 12.58 3.75
C LEU A 39 -0.51 13.36 2.45
N VAL A 40 -1.16 12.93 1.37
CA VAL A 40 -1.12 13.63 0.07
C VAL A 40 -2.10 14.81 0.09
N GLU A 41 -1.62 16.00 -0.27
CA GLU A 41 -2.43 17.22 -0.40
C GLU A 41 -2.83 17.49 -1.86
N GLU A 42 -1.92 17.24 -2.80
CA GLU A 42 -2.08 17.58 -4.23
C GLU A 42 -1.28 16.61 -5.09
N THR A 43 -1.76 16.33 -6.30
CA THR A 43 -1.06 15.56 -7.33
C THR A 43 -1.04 16.34 -8.64
N ALA A 44 0.09 16.35 -9.34
CA ALA A 44 0.18 16.93 -10.67
C ALA A 44 -0.71 16.17 -11.66
N ASP A 45 -1.26 16.89 -12.64
CA ASP A 45 -2.16 16.33 -13.67
C ASP A 45 -1.51 15.19 -14.47
N ASP A 46 -0.20 15.27 -14.68
CA ASP A 46 0.60 14.28 -15.41
C ASP A 46 1.23 13.20 -14.48
N CYS A 47 0.91 13.22 -13.19
CA CYS A 47 1.48 12.36 -12.16
C CYS A 47 3.01 12.52 -11.94
N SER A 48 3.64 13.61 -12.41
CA SER A 48 5.10 13.82 -12.31
C SER A 48 5.57 14.15 -10.90
N TYR A 49 4.70 14.75 -10.09
CA TYR A 49 4.95 15.00 -8.69
C TYR A 49 3.66 14.98 -7.88
N LEU A 50 3.83 14.93 -6.56
CA LEU A 50 2.77 15.22 -5.61
C LEU A 50 3.31 16.08 -4.46
N ILE A 51 2.39 16.75 -3.78
CA ILE A 51 2.65 17.48 -2.56
C ILE A 51 2.10 16.65 -1.39
N ALA A 52 2.92 16.43 -0.37
CA ALA A 52 2.52 15.67 0.81
C ALA A 52 2.96 16.35 2.11
N ARG A 53 2.33 15.93 3.20
CA ARG A 53 2.81 16.13 4.56
C ARG A 53 3.50 14.87 5.04
N ARG A 54 4.79 14.96 5.38
CA ARG A 54 5.53 13.88 6.03
C ARG A 54 5.55 14.12 7.54
N ARG A 55 5.29 13.06 8.32
CA ARG A 55 5.44 13.12 9.77
C ARG A 55 6.91 13.30 10.15
N VAL A 56 7.19 14.28 11.00
CA VAL A 56 8.50 14.51 11.60
C VAL A 56 8.36 14.29 13.11
N ASP A 57 9.02 13.27 13.64
CA ASP A 57 9.03 13.05 15.08
C ASP A 57 9.96 14.08 15.73
N SER A 58 9.39 15.08 16.41
CA SER A 58 10.19 15.93 17.27
C SER A 58 10.22 15.25 18.62
N GLY A 59 11.42 14.89 19.11
CA GLY A 59 11.62 14.17 20.37
C GLY A 59 11.15 14.90 21.64
N ARG A 60 10.27 15.90 21.54
CA ARG A 60 9.64 16.64 22.63
C ARG A 60 8.19 16.17 22.81
N GLN A 61 7.99 15.33 23.83
CA GLN A 61 6.73 15.10 24.55
C GLN A 61 5.44 15.14 23.68
N GLY A 62 5.22 14.08 22.88
CA GLY A 62 3.89 13.75 22.35
C GLY A 62 3.31 14.71 21.30
N VAL A 63 4.05 15.71 20.83
CA VAL A 63 3.61 16.60 19.75
C VAL A 63 4.12 16.04 18.42
N VAL A 64 3.18 15.70 17.53
CA VAL A 64 3.50 15.26 16.17
C VAL A 64 3.63 16.49 15.27
N HIS A 65 4.77 16.61 14.58
CA HIS A 65 4.97 17.65 13.57
C HIS A 65 4.83 17.09 12.17
N TRP A 66 4.48 17.97 11.24
CA TRP A 66 4.27 17.64 9.83
C TRP A 66 4.97 18.68 8.98
N GLU A 67 5.83 18.25 8.08
CA GLU A 67 6.50 19.11 7.11
C GLU A 67 5.89 18.91 5.72
N LYS A 68 5.82 19.99 4.93
CA LYS A 68 5.35 19.93 3.54
C LYS A 68 6.54 19.54 2.66
N ILE A 69 6.35 18.54 1.81
CA ILE A 69 7.36 18.08 0.85
C ILE A 69 6.76 17.92 -0.54
N LYS A 70 7.57 18.19 -1.57
CA LYS A 70 7.31 17.88 -2.97
C LYS A 70 8.04 16.59 -3.33
N ILE A 71 7.26 15.58 -3.73
CA ILE A 71 7.77 14.27 -4.10
C ILE A 71 7.69 14.12 -5.61
N LEU A 72 8.84 13.92 -6.27
CA LEU A 72 8.90 13.59 -7.68
C LEU A 72 8.64 12.10 -7.90
N LEU A 73 7.91 11.76 -8.96
CA LEU A 73 7.49 10.40 -9.29
C LEU A 73 7.94 10.06 -10.70
N VAL A 74 8.72 9.00 -10.85
CA VAL A 74 9.20 8.52 -12.16
C VAL A 74 9.20 7.01 -12.22
N TYR A 75 9.21 6.44 -13.42
CA TYR A 75 9.39 5.00 -13.56
C TYR A 75 10.85 4.61 -13.33
N ARG A 76 11.77 5.31 -14.00
CA ARG A 76 13.23 5.19 -13.81
C ARG A 76 13.82 6.50 -13.33
N SER A 77 14.72 6.46 -12.34
CA SER A 77 15.39 7.68 -11.86
C SER A 77 16.13 8.44 -12.95
N SER A 78 16.66 7.75 -13.97
CA SER A 78 17.36 8.39 -15.07
C SER A 78 16.47 9.28 -15.95
N GLU A 79 15.14 9.16 -15.85
CA GLU A 79 14.18 10.00 -16.60
C GLU A 79 14.28 11.48 -16.21
N LEU A 80 14.92 11.79 -15.08
CA LEU A 80 15.17 13.17 -14.66
C LEU A 80 16.53 13.73 -15.11
N LYS A 81 17.42 12.95 -15.72
CA LYS A 81 18.79 13.40 -16.06
C LYS A 81 18.84 14.58 -17.00
N ASP A 82 17.88 14.65 -17.92
CA ASP A 82 17.81 15.70 -18.94
C ASP A 82 17.03 16.94 -18.46
N ASN A 83 16.58 16.94 -17.20
CA ASN A 83 15.93 18.10 -16.59
C ASN A 83 16.99 18.95 -15.88
N ASP A 84 17.21 20.16 -16.40
CA ASP A 84 18.21 21.08 -15.85
C ASP A 84 17.84 21.58 -14.44
N ASP A 85 16.55 21.64 -14.10
CA ASP A 85 16.02 22.14 -12.82
C ASP A 85 15.17 21.07 -12.10
N ILE A 86 15.85 20.11 -11.46
CA ILE A 86 15.18 19.11 -10.62
C ILE A 86 14.79 19.74 -9.27
N GLU A 87 13.55 20.22 -9.18
CA GLU A 87 13.00 20.79 -7.95
C GLU A 87 12.08 19.80 -7.22
N GLY A 88 12.57 19.20 -6.13
CA GLY A 88 11.80 18.35 -5.23
C GLY A 88 12.59 18.00 -3.96
N ASP A 89 11.89 17.48 -2.96
CA ASP A 89 12.50 17.09 -1.68
C ASP A 89 12.81 15.58 -1.64
N LEU A 90 12.07 14.77 -2.39
CA LEU A 90 12.19 13.31 -2.43
C LEU A 90 11.86 12.78 -3.82
N LEU A 91 12.60 11.78 -4.28
CA LEU A 91 12.31 11.05 -5.51
C LEU A 91 11.76 9.65 -5.16
N ILE A 92 10.56 9.34 -5.64
CA ILE A 92 9.99 8.00 -5.61
C ILE A 92 10.06 7.40 -7.01
N CYS A 93 10.75 6.27 -7.16
CA CYS A 93 10.87 5.58 -8.45
C CYS A 93 10.57 4.09 -8.34
N TRP A 94 10.17 3.46 -9.46
CA TRP A 94 10.09 2.01 -9.50
C TRP A 94 11.49 1.39 -9.60
N HIS A 95 12.33 1.92 -10.48
CA HIS A 95 13.70 1.47 -10.68
C HIS A 95 14.70 2.62 -10.51
N HIS A 96 15.67 2.42 -9.63
CA HIS A 96 16.74 3.37 -9.41
C HIS A 96 18.00 2.93 -10.17
N ASP A 97 18.30 3.64 -11.25
CA ASP A 97 19.37 3.42 -12.23
C ASP A 97 20.28 4.64 -12.43
N TRP A 98 20.13 5.66 -11.59
CA TRP A 98 20.96 6.87 -11.59
C TRP A 98 21.69 7.03 -10.25
N PRO A 99 22.93 6.50 -10.13
CA PRO A 99 23.69 6.55 -8.88
C PRO A 99 24.03 7.96 -8.40
N ASP A 100 24.27 8.89 -9.34
CA ASP A 100 24.63 10.28 -9.05
C ASP A 100 23.39 11.20 -8.99
N CYS A 101 22.22 10.66 -8.64
CA CYS A 101 20.99 11.45 -8.53
C CYS A 101 21.15 12.48 -7.40
N PRO A 102 20.85 13.77 -7.65
CA PRO A 102 21.04 14.82 -6.65
C PRO A 102 19.98 14.79 -5.54
N LEU A 103 18.86 14.08 -5.75
CA LEU A 103 17.79 13.93 -4.78
C LEU A 103 17.95 12.65 -3.96
N GLU A 104 17.45 12.67 -2.73
CA GLU A 104 17.19 11.44 -1.99
C GLU A 104 16.17 10.59 -2.78
N ALA A 105 16.56 9.37 -3.14
CA ALA A 105 15.76 8.49 -3.99
C ALA A 105 15.33 7.22 -3.25
N PHE A 106 14.03 6.95 -3.26
CA PHE A 106 13.45 5.72 -2.74
C PHE A 106 12.94 4.83 -3.87
N GLN A 107 13.51 3.62 -3.98
CA GLN A 107 13.12 2.62 -4.97
C GLN A 107 11.99 1.74 -4.44
N LEU A 108 10.76 1.94 -4.91
CA LEU A 108 9.58 1.16 -4.50
C LEU A 108 9.74 -0.33 -4.74
N LYS A 109 10.38 -0.75 -5.84
CA LYS A 109 10.57 -2.18 -6.19
C LYS A 109 11.27 -2.97 -5.07
N SER A 110 12.07 -2.31 -4.23
CA SER A 110 12.74 -2.95 -3.09
C SER A 110 11.76 -3.54 -2.07
N LEU A 111 10.57 -2.93 -1.91
CA LEU A 111 9.52 -3.42 -1.00
C LEU A 111 8.84 -4.70 -1.50
N PHE A 112 9.10 -5.12 -2.73
CA PHE A 112 8.45 -6.26 -3.38
C PHE A 112 9.43 -7.39 -3.73
N LYS A 113 10.72 -7.25 -3.42
CA LYS A 113 11.67 -8.38 -3.52
C LYS A 113 11.37 -9.40 -2.42
N GLU A 114 11.38 -10.68 -2.79
CA GLU A 114 11.09 -11.78 -1.87
C GLU A 114 12.14 -11.87 -0.75
N GLU A 115 11.69 -11.93 0.50
CA GLU A 115 12.38 -12.73 1.52
C GLU A 115 12.25 -14.19 1.08
N SER A 116 13.23 -14.67 0.32
CA SER A 116 13.39 -16.07 0.00
C SER A 116 13.78 -16.84 1.27
N SER A 117 12.83 -17.11 2.17
CA SER A 117 12.81 -18.24 3.13
C SER A 117 11.80 -17.99 4.25
N SER A 118 10.52 -18.10 3.95
CA SER A 118 9.57 -18.81 4.82
C SER A 118 8.21 -18.72 4.18
N LYS A 119 7.83 -19.82 3.50
CA LYS A 119 6.47 -20.16 3.08
C LYS A 119 5.64 -18.93 2.69
N THR A 120 5.69 -18.61 1.40
CA THR A 120 4.67 -17.82 0.70
C THR A 120 3.31 -18.50 0.88
N GLU A 121 2.74 -18.41 2.07
CA GLU A 121 1.32 -18.11 2.13
C GLU A 121 1.23 -16.76 1.44
N LEU A 122 0.70 -16.76 0.22
CA LEU A 122 -0.06 -15.62 -0.29
C LEU A 122 -0.80 -15.10 0.94
N ARG A 123 -0.35 -13.97 1.52
CA ARG A 123 -1.10 -13.33 2.59
C ARG A 123 -2.43 -13.02 1.92
N ARG A 124 -3.41 -13.90 2.15
CA ARG A 124 -4.76 -13.76 1.66
C ARG A 124 -5.10 -12.33 2.02
N ARG A 125 -5.66 -11.54 1.07
CA ARG A 125 -6.42 -10.37 1.52
C ARG A 125 -7.27 -10.89 2.69
N PRO A 126 -7.40 -10.18 3.82
CA PRO A 126 -8.29 -10.64 4.90
C PRO A 126 -9.69 -11.01 4.35
N ASP A 127 -10.05 -10.47 3.19
CA ASP A 127 -11.28 -10.70 2.43
C ASP A 127 -11.23 -11.84 1.38
N ALA A 128 -10.06 -12.44 1.10
CA ALA A 128 -9.89 -13.46 0.06
C ALA A 128 -10.48 -14.83 0.42
N ASP A 129 -10.78 -15.07 1.70
CA ASP A 129 -11.61 -16.22 2.10
C ASP A 129 -13.11 -15.94 2.01
N ASN A 130 -13.51 -14.69 1.77
CA ASN A 130 -14.89 -14.37 1.43
C ASN A 130 -15.13 -14.48 -0.08
N ARG A 131 -14.85 -15.67 -0.65
CA ARG A 131 -15.22 -16.00 -2.05
C ARG A 131 -16.73 -15.96 -2.30
N ASN A 132 -17.53 -15.73 -1.26
CA ASN A 132 -18.97 -15.72 -1.33
C ASN A 132 -19.59 -14.32 -1.42
N ASN A 133 -18.82 -13.22 -1.48
CA ASN A 133 -19.38 -12.01 -2.11
C ASN A 133 -18.36 -11.13 -2.85
N PRO A 134 -18.09 -11.43 -4.13
CA PRO A 134 -17.37 -10.51 -5.02
C PRO A 134 -18.12 -9.19 -5.26
N GLY A 135 -19.43 -9.12 -4.97
CA GLY A 135 -20.33 -7.99 -5.27
C GLY A 135 -20.41 -6.89 -4.19
N ALA A 136 -19.99 -7.17 -2.94
CA ALA A 136 -20.21 -6.28 -1.80
C ALA A 136 -19.52 -4.91 -1.87
N SER A 137 -18.39 -4.84 -2.57
CA SER A 137 -17.60 -3.62 -2.65
C SER A 137 -18.20 -2.62 -3.65
N LEU A 138 -18.91 -3.15 -4.66
CA LEU A 138 -19.76 -2.41 -5.58
C LEU A 138 -21.11 -2.10 -4.94
N GLU A 139 -21.65 -2.98 -4.10
CA GLU A 139 -22.96 -2.82 -3.46
C GLU A 139 -23.12 -1.57 -2.56
N ARG A 140 -22.02 -0.86 -2.22
CA ARG A 140 -22.05 0.41 -1.47
C ARG A 140 -22.00 1.66 -2.33
N ILE A 141 -21.71 1.50 -3.62
CA ILE A 141 -22.04 2.45 -4.69
C ILE A 141 -23.52 2.26 -5.11
N VAL A 142 -24.10 1.10 -4.76
CA VAL A 142 -25.39 0.54 -5.22
C VAL A 142 -26.53 0.83 -4.22
N PRO A 143 -27.79 0.84 -4.69
CA PRO A 143 -28.98 1.20 -3.90
C PRO A 143 -29.32 0.29 -2.70
N GLU A 144 -30.24 0.79 -1.88
CA GLU A 144 -30.41 0.50 -0.45
C GLU A 144 -30.85 -0.93 -0.07
N ASP A 145 -31.59 -1.58 -0.95
CA ASP A 145 -32.08 -2.95 -0.88
C ASP A 145 -30.96 -4.01 -0.92
N SER A 146 -29.75 -3.64 -1.39
CA SER A 146 -28.56 -4.51 -1.34
C SER A 146 -27.76 -4.40 -0.02
N ARG A 147 -28.09 -3.45 0.88
CA ARG A 147 -27.28 -3.14 2.07
C ARG A 147 -27.47 -4.07 3.28
N GLU A 148 -28.63 -4.71 3.43
CA GLU A 148 -28.91 -5.56 4.61
C GLU A 148 -28.25 -6.94 4.53
N VAL A 149 -28.15 -7.53 3.33
CA VAL A 149 -27.47 -8.82 3.11
C VAL A 149 -25.97 -8.71 3.42
N LEU A 150 -25.34 -7.56 3.16
CA LEU A 150 -23.93 -7.30 3.44
C LEU A 150 -23.60 -7.07 4.91
N LYS A 151 -24.48 -6.36 5.63
CA LYS A 151 -24.30 -6.09 7.07
C LYS A 151 -24.34 -7.39 7.89
N GLY A 152 -25.20 -8.34 7.54
CA GLY A 152 -25.26 -9.64 8.23
C GLY A 152 -23.96 -10.46 8.15
N ARG A 153 -23.22 -10.36 7.04
CA ARG A 153 -21.98 -11.12 6.81
C ARG A 153 -20.78 -10.54 7.56
N GLY A 154 -20.62 -9.22 7.61
CA GLY A 154 -19.55 -8.56 8.39
C GLY A 154 -19.70 -8.70 9.92
N ILE A 155 -20.93 -8.84 10.41
CA ILE A 155 -21.22 -9.09 11.85
C ILE A 155 -20.88 -10.53 12.25
N THR A 156 -21.09 -11.48 11.35
CA THR A 156 -20.81 -12.90 11.60
C THR A 156 -19.31 -13.16 11.71
N GLN A 157 -18.49 -12.47 10.91
CA GLN A 157 -17.03 -12.58 10.94
C GLN A 157 -16.43 -12.06 12.25
N LYS A 158 -16.88 -10.91 12.74
CA LYS A 158 -16.47 -10.36 14.05
C LYS A 158 -16.88 -11.24 15.23
N ARG A 159 -18.03 -11.92 15.15
CA ARG A 159 -18.47 -12.89 16.18
C ARG A 159 -17.61 -14.15 16.18
N PHE A 160 -17.13 -14.57 15.02
CA PHE A 160 -16.26 -15.73 14.89
C PHE A 160 -14.84 -15.47 15.42
N GLU A 161 -14.26 -14.31 15.10
CA GLU A 161 -12.96 -13.86 15.62
C GLU A 161 -12.96 -13.73 17.16
N LYS A 162 -14.08 -13.24 17.72
CA LYS A 162 -14.26 -13.18 19.18
C LYS A 162 -14.31 -14.58 19.80
N ALA A 163 -15.05 -15.51 19.20
CA ALA A 163 -15.16 -16.88 19.71
C ALA A 163 -13.82 -17.63 19.65
N ILE A 164 -13.02 -17.42 18.60
CA ILE A 164 -11.68 -18.00 18.47
C ILE A 164 -10.74 -17.48 19.54
N ASN A 165 -10.69 -16.16 19.77
CA ASN A 165 -9.85 -15.57 20.82
C ASN A 165 -10.24 -16.07 22.23
N GLU A 166 -11.54 -16.27 22.50
CA GLU A 166 -12.01 -16.84 23.76
C GLU A 166 -11.62 -18.31 23.93
N LEU A 167 -11.57 -19.08 22.84
CA LEU A 167 -11.12 -20.47 22.81
C LEU A 167 -9.60 -20.57 23.02
N ASP A 168 -8.81 -19.75 22.34
CA ASP A 168 -7.35 -19.73 22.48
C ASP A 168 -6.92 -19.37 23.91
N GLN A 169 -7.64 -18.44 24.57
CA GLN A 169 -7.39 -18.13 25.98
C GLN A 169 -7.74 -19.28 26.92
N LYS A 170 -8.74 -20.11 26.59
CA LYS A 170 -9.06 -21.30 27.38
C LYS A 170 -8.04 -22.41 27.18
N ILE A 171 -7.57 -22.62 25.95
CA ILE A 171 -6.54 -23.63 25.62
C ILE A 171 -5.22 -23.29 26.34
N LYS A 172 -4.78 -22.03 26.31
CA LYS A 172 -3.58 -21.56 27.03
C LYS A 172 -3.64 -21.76 28.54
N LYS A 173 -4.84 -21.75 29.13
CA LYS A 173 -5.04 -22.04 30.56
C LYS A 173 -5.00 -23.52 30.90
N ILE A 174 -5.23 -24.40 29.91
CA ILE A 174 -5.27 -25.85 30.11
C ILE A 174 -3.89 -26.48 29.87
N HIS A 175 -3.05 -25.91 28.99
CA HIS A 175 -1.69 -26.37 28.72
C HIS A 175 -0.66 -25.24 28.84
N PRO A 176 -0.19 -24.93 30.07
CA PRO A 176 0.69 -23.78 30.28
C PRO A 176 2.17 -24.01 29.93
N GLU A 177 2.62 -25.25 29.65
CA GLU A 177 4.06 -25.61 29.60
C GLU A 177 4.59 -26.04 28.21
N GLU A 178 3.94 -25.66 27.10
CA GLU A 178 4.56 -25.73 25.76
C GLU A 178 4.53 -24.36 25.04
N THR A 179 4.99 -23.32 25.74
CA THR A 179 5.58 -22.14 25.08
C THR A 179 6.73 -21.57 25.88
#